data_AF-A0A921JI22-F1
#
_entry.id   AF-A0A921JI22-F1
#
_cell.length_a   1.000
_cell.length_b   1.000
_cell.length_c   1.000
_cell.angle_alpha   90.00
_cell.angle_beta   90.00
_cell.angle_gamma   90.00
#
_symmetry.space_group_name_H-M   'P 1'
#
loop_
_entity.id
_entity.type
_entity.pdbx_description
1 polymer ?
#
loop_
_entity_poly.entity_id
_entity_poly.type
_entity_poly.pdbx_seq_one_letter_code
_entity_poly.pdbx_strand_id
1 'polypeptide(L)' 'MSEEELNSYRLTSLEEPSDEMLERIMADAAADARRRGEDADRRFFDELRERINKERQRLQMS' A
#
# COMPACT_ATOMS: atom_id res chain seq x y z
N MET A 1 1.92 13.50 -22.07
CA MET A 1 1.17 13.69 -20.81
C MET A 1 2.14 13.66 -19.66
N SER A 2 2.37 14.81 -19.03
CA SER A 2 3.30 14.94 -17.91
C SER A 2 2.66 14.49 -16.59
N GLU A 3 3.50 14.18 -15.60
CA GLU A 3 3.05 13.83 -14.25
C GLU A 3 2.35 15.01 -13.55
N GLU A 4 2.73 16.23 -13.92
CA GLU A 4 2.12 17.49 -13.47
C GLU A 4 0.68 17.65 -13.97
N GLU A 5 0.40 17.29 -15.22
CA GLU A 5 -0.94 17.34 -15.81
C GLU A 5 -1.90 16.38 -15.09
N LEU A 6 -1.45 15.18 -14.74
CA LEU A 6 -2.26 14.18 -14.04
C LEU A 6 -2.59 14.58 -12.59
N ASN A 7 -1.62 15.18 -11.88
CA ASN A 7 -1.80 15.62 -10.49
C ASN A 7 -2.76 16.83 -10.36
N SER A 8 -3.05 17.53 -11.45
CA SER A 8 -4.01 18.64 -11.46
C SER A 8 -5.47 18.17 -11.39
N TYR A 9 -5.75 16.93 -11.79
CA TYR A 9 -7.07 16.31 -11.70
C TYR A 9 -7.31 15.78 -10.27
N ARG A 10 -7.86 16.64 -9.41
CA ARG A 10 -8.48 16.20 -8.15
C ARG A 10 -9.90 15.71 -8.41
N LEU A 11 -10.40 14.78 -7.59
CA LEU A 11 -11.81 14.32 -7.55
C LEU A 11 -12.88 15.42 -7.37
N THR A 12 -12.47 16.70 -7.27
CA THR A 12 -13.31 17.90 -7.20
C THR A 12 -13.26 18.75 -8.48
N SER A 13 -12.54 18.30 -9.51
CA SER A 13 -12.54 18.92 -10.85
C SER A 13 -13.90 18.75 -11.51
N LEU A 14 -14.39 19.79 -12.18
CA LEU A 14 -15.62 19.76 -12.99
C LEU A 14 -15.38 19.15 -14.39
N GLU A 15 -14.12 18.92 -14.77
CA GLU A 15 -13.75 18.19 -15.97
C GLU A 15 -13.52 16.72 -15.63
N GLU A 16 -14.15 15.83 -16.40
CA GLU A 16 -13.90 14.40 -16.31
C GLU A 16 -12.55 14.06 -16.96
N PRO A 17 -11.72 13.22 -16.33
CA PRO A 17 -10.48 12.74 -16.94
C PRO A 17 -10.81 11.93 -18.20
N SER A 18 -9.92 11.97 -19.20
CA SER A 18 -10.05 11.04 -20.33
C SER A 18 -9.88 9.60 -19.86
N ASP A 19 -10.38 8.64 -20.64
CA ASP A 19 -10.24 7.20 -20.33
C ASP A 19 -8.78 6.80 -20.07
N GLU A 20 -7.83 7.34 -20.83
CA GLU A 20 -6.39 7.09 -20.64
C GLU A 20 -5.87 7.66 -19.30
N MET A 21 -6.31 8.86 -18.92
CA MET A 21 -5.96 9.44 -17.62
C MET A 21 -6.58 8.64 -16.47
N LEU A 22 -7.84 8.23 -16.61
CA LEU A 22 -8.55 7.42 -15.62
C LEU A 22 -7.88 6.05 -15.44
N GLU A 23 -7.51 5.39 -16.54
CA GLU A 23 -6.78 4.12 -16.51
C GLU A 23 -5.48 4.25 -15.72
N ARG A 24 -4.70 5.31 -15.96
CA ARG A 24 -3.45 5.56 -15.25
C ARG A 24 -3.67 5.82 -13.76
N ILE A 25 -4.64 6.67 -13.40
CA ILE A 25 -5.00 6.94 -12.00
C ILE A 25 -5.40 5.65 -11.28
N MET A 26 -6.20 4.80 -11.92
CA MET A 26 -6.64 3.53 -11.34
C MET A 26 -5.50 2.52 -11.22
N ALA A 27 -4.59 2.47 -12.21
CA ALA A 27 -3.41 1.63 -12.15
C ALA A 27 -2.49 2.02 -10.98
N ASP A 28 -2.26 3.32 -10.79
CA ASP A 28 -1.45 3.86 -9.70
C ASP A 28 -2.11 3.59 -8.34
N ALA A 29 -3.41 3.83 -8.22
CA ALA A 29 -4.17 3.54 -7.00
C ALA A 29 -4.14 2.05 -6.64
N ALA A 30 -4.27 1.16 -7.64
CA ALA A 30 -4.20 -0.27 -7.45
C ALA A 30 -2.78 -0.72 -7.04
N ALA A 31 -1.73 -0.14 -7.62
CA ALA A 31 -0.35 -0.42 -7.24
C ALA A 31 -0.06 0.02 -5.80
N ASP A 32 -0.56 1.19 -5.41
CA ASP A 32 -0.46 1.71 -4.04
C ASP A 32 -1.19 0.82 -3.03
N ALA A 33 -2.40 0.38 -3.35
CA ALA A 33 -3.17 -0.53 -2.50
C ALA A 33 -2.44 -1.87 -2.30
N ARG A 34 -1.90 -2.46 -3.38
CA ARG A 34 -1.10 -3.70 -3.31
C ARG A 34 0.13 -3.52 -2.42
N ARG A 35 0.92 -2.46 -2.65
CA ARG A 35 2.12 -2.17 -1.85
C ARG A 35 1.80 -2.04 -0.36
N ARG A 36 0.73 -1.30 -0.02
CA ARG A 36 0.31 -1.13 1.39
C ARG A 36 -0.14 -2.45 2.01
N GLY A 37 -0.84 -3.30 1.25
CA GLY A 37 -1.23 -4.64 1.68
C GLY A 37 -0.01 -5.52 1.98
N GLU A 38 0.93 -5.60 1.04
CA GLU A 38 2.16 -6.38 1.20
C GLU A 38 3.01 -5.90 2.40
N ASP A 39 3.11 -4.59 2.61
CA ASP A 39 3.81 -4.01 3.76
C ASP A 39 3.11 -4.33 5.08
N ALA A 40 1.78 -4.29 5.12
CA ALA A 40 1.00 -4.64 6.30
C ALA A 40 1.15 -6.13 6.66
N ASP A 41 1.05 -7.01 5.66
CA ASP A 41 1.24 -8.44 5.83
C ASP A 41 2.65 -8.76 6.34
N ARG A 42 3.68 -8.13 5.75
CA ARG A 42 5.06 -8.30 6.20
C ARG A 42 5.22 -7.93 7.68
N ARG A 43 4.74 -6.74 8.08
CA ARG A 43 4.80 -6.28 9.47
C ARG A 43 4.09 -7.24 10.42
N PHE A 44 2.88 -7.68 10.05
CA PHE A 44 2.11 -8.62 10.84
C PHE A 44 2.86 -9.94 11.08
N PHE A 45 3.43 -10.54 10.03
CA PHE A 45 4.18 -11.79 10.18
C PHE A 45 5.50 -11.63 10.91
N ASP A 46 6.17 -10.49 10.79
CA ASP A 46 7.39 -10.20 11.55
C ASP A 46 7.09 -10.06 13.04
N GLU A 47 6.01 -9.36 13.41
CA GLU A 47 5.55 -9.28 14.81
C GLU A 47 5.17 -10.65 15.39
N LEU A 48 4.52 -11.50 14.60
CA LEU A 48 4.21 -12.87 15.00
C LEU A 48 5.47 -13.69 15.26
N ARG A 49 6.47 -13.60 14.37
CA ARG A 49 7.76 -14.29 14.56
C ARG A 49 8.48 -13.81 15.81
N GLU A 50 8.51 -12.50 16.05
CA GLU A 50 9.09 -11.95 17.26
C GLU A 50 8.42 -12.46 18.52
N ARG A 51 7.08 -12.50 18.55
CA ARG A 51 6.33 -13.04 19.70
C ARG A 51 6.66 -14.51 19.94
N ILE A 52 6.67 -15.33 18.88
CA ILE A 52 7.02 -16.76 19.00
C ILE A 52 8.44 -16.91 19.55
N ASN A 53 9.40 -16.13 19.07
CA ASN A 53 10.78 -16.19 19.53
C ASN A 53 10.91 -15.78 21.00
N LYS A 54 10.21 -14.73 21.43
CA LYS A 54 10.17 -14.28 22.84
C LYS A 54 9.59 -15.36 23.74
N GLU A 55 8.48 -16.00 23.35
CA GLU A 55 7.89 -17.08 24.13
C GLU A 55 8.80 -18.32 24.20
N ARG A 56 9.47 -18.68 23.10
CA ARG A 56 10.46 -19.77 23.11
C ARG A 56 11.61 -19.49 24.06
N GLN A 57 12.16 -18.28 24.04
CA GLN A 57 13.23 -17.88 24.96
C GLN A 57 12.76 -17.92 26.41
N ARG A 58 11.54 -17.45 26.69
CA ARG A 58 10.95 -17.53 28.04
C ARG A 58 10.84 -18.97 28.54
N LEU A 59 10.37 -19.90 27.70
CA LEU A 59 10.25 -21.31 28.05
C LEU A 59 11.60 -22.01 28.23
N GLN A 60 12.65 -21.57 27.52
CA GLN A 60 14.01 -22.13 27.67
C GLN A 60 14.73 -21.65 28.93
N MET A 61 14.28 -20.54 29.54
CA MET A 61 14.85 -19.96 30.76
C MET A 61 14.09 -20.36 32.04
N SER A 62 13.04 -21.17 31.90
CA SER A 62 12.21 -21.73 32.97
C SER A 62 12.59 -23.18 33.25
#